data_AF-A0A924Y352-F1
#
_entry.id   AF-A0A924Y352-F1
#
_cell.length_a   1.000
_cell.length_b   1.000
_cell.length_c   1.000
_cell.angle_alpha   90.00
_cell.angle_beta   90.00
_cell.angle_gamma   90.00
#
_symmetry.space_group_name_H-M   'P 1'
#
loop_
_entity.id
_entity.type
_entity.pdbx_description
1 polymer ?
#
loop_
_entity_poly.entity_id
_entity_poly.type
_entity_poly.pdbx_seq_one_letter_code
_entity_poly.pdbx_strand_id
1 'polypeptide(L)'
;MFDSDTASDTEYMGFVAWLSDRAASEICEARGDMDQQKTALCRYFKRGLRANMTTNELIDFLGVSTPSVLERAELTEEESDTVMAISDRLTETEIELLG
;
A
#
# COMPACT_ATOMS: atom_id res chain seq x y z
N MET A 1 32.27 17.15 -3.38
CA MET A 1 31.32 16.48 -4.30
C MET A 1 30.69 15.38 -3.47
N PHE A 2 29.57 15.68 -2.82
CA PHE A 2 28.90 14.83 -1.84
C PHE A 2 27.38 15.04 -2.00
N ASP A 3 26.63 13.96 -1.84
CA ASP A 3 25.19 13.86 -1.56
C ASP A 3 24.18 14.21 -2.68
N SER A 4 24.28 13.56 -3.85
CA SER A 4 23.14 13.51 -4.79
C SER A 4 22.28 12.26 -4.61
N ASP A 5 22.85 11.11 -4.24
CA ASP A 5 22.11 9.84 -4.11
C ASP A 5 21.41 9.69 -2.74
N THR A 6 21.96 10.28 -1.68
CA THR A 6 21.41 10.16 -0.32
C THR A 6 20.10 10.95 -0.14
N ALA A 7 19.92 12.04 -0.88
CA ALA A 7 18.71 12.84 -0.85
C ALA A 7 17.52 12.11 -1.51
N SER A 8 17.72 11.50 -2.68
CA SER A 8 16.67 10.74 -3.39
C SER A 8 16.24 9.50 -2.62
N ASP A 9 17.17 8.80 -1.97
CA ASP A 9 16.85 7.63 -1.14
C ASP A 9 16.04 8.04 0.09
N THR A 10 16.38 9.18 0.71
CA THR A 10 15.64 9.71 1.86
C THR A 10 14.23 10.13 1.47
N GLU A 11 14.07 10.80 0.33
CA GLU A 11 12.76 11.21 -0.19
C GLU A 11 11.90 10.00 -0.55
N TYR A 12 12.48 8.98 -1.21
CA TYR A 12 11.79 7.73 -1.53
C TYR A 12 11.34 7.01 -0.26
N MET A 13 12.22 6.81 0.71
CA MET A 13 11.85 6.16 1.97
C MET A 13 10.80 6.94 2.76
N GLY A 14 10.87 8.28 2.73
CA GLY A 14 9.85 9.15 3.32
C GLY A 14 8.49 9.00 2.65
N PHE A 15 8.47 8.91 1.31
CA PHE A 15 7.25 8.65 0.56
C PHE A 15 6.67 7.26 0.86
N VAL A 16 7.50 6.21 0.86
CA VAL A 16 7.07 4.85 1.20
C VAL A 16 6.49 4.81 2.61
N ALA A 17 7.14 5.42 3.59
CA ALA A 17 6.63 5.47 4.96
C ALA A 17 5.25 6.16 5.02
N TRP A 18 5.11 7.33 4.39
CA TRP A 18 3.84 8.04 4.29
C TRP A 18 2.75 7.21 3.59
N LEU A 19 3.09 6.56 2.47
CA LEU A 19 2.17 5.76 1.69
C LEU A 19 1.67 4.57 2.52
N SER A 20 2.57 3.88 3.21
CA SER A 20 2.24 2.75 4.07
C SER A 20 1.38 3.15 5.26
N ASP A 21 1.70 4.25 5.94
CA ASP A 21 0.90 4.73 7.08
C ASP A 21 -0.49 5.17 6.65
N ARG A 22 -0.58 5.84 5.49
CA ARG A 22 -1.84 6.27 4.91
C ARG A 22 -2.71 5.07 4.52
N ALA A 23 -2.13 4.08 3.86
CA ALA A 23 -2.85 2.87 3.47
C ALA A 23 -3.29 2.06 4.69
N ALA A 24 -2.44 1.94 5.71
CA ALA A 24 -2.76 1.24 6.94
C ALA A 24 -3.98 1.87 7.65
N SER A 25 -4.01 3.21 7.75
CA SER A 25 -5.15 3.93 8.29
C SER A 25 -6.43 3.69 7.48
N GLU A 26 -6.36 3.78 6.13
CA GLU A 26 -7.53 3.59 5.26
C GLU A 26 -8.06 2.13 5.31
N ILE A 27 -7.17 1.14 5.40
CA ILE A 27 -7.54 -0.29 5.53
C ILE A 27 -8.11 -0.58 6.91
N CYS A 28 -7.55 0.02 7.97
CA CYS A 28 -8.07 -0.13 9.33
C CYS A 28 -9.46 0.49 9.47
N GLU A 29 -9.71 1.67 8.87
CA GLU A 29 -11.03 2.30 8.84
C GLU A 29 -12.05 1.46 8.07
N ALA A 30 -11.60 0.76 7.03
CA ALA A 30 -12.43 -0.12 6.20
C ALA A 30 -12.64 -1.53 6.80
N ARG A 31 -12.18 -1.80 8.02
CA ARG A 31 -12.21 -3.14 8.63
C ARG A 31 -13.62 -3.73 8.63
N GLY A 32 -13.75 -4.94 8.08
CA GLY A 32 -15.02 -5.66 7.97
C GLY A 32 -15.90 -5.23 6.78
N ASP A 33 -15.48 -4.27 5.96
CA ASP A 33 -16.17 -3.84 4.75
C ASP A 33 -15.28 -4.08 3.53
N MET A 34 -15.61 -5.13 2.77
CA MET A 34 -14.81 -5.55 1.61
C MET A 34 -14.74 -4.49 0.50
N ASP A 35 -15.81 -3.73 0.28
CA ASP A 35 -15.85 -2.71 -0.78
C ASP A 35 -15.01 -1.50 -0.39
N GLN A 36 -15.02 -1.13 0.89
CA GLN A 36 -14.14 -0.09 1.41
C GLN A 36 -12.68 -0.53 1.43
N GLN A 37 -12.38 -1.79 1.78
CA GLN A 37 -11.02 -2.34 1.73
C GLN A 37 -10.47 -2.36 0.31
N LYS A 38 -11.30 -2.80 -0.65
CA LYS A 38 -10.97 -2.73 -2.08
C LYS A 38 -10.66 -1.31 -2.52
N THR A 39 -11.49 -0.35 -2.11
CA THR A 39 -11.28 1.07 -2.43
C THR A 39 -9.98 1.60 -1.81
N ALA A 40 -9.68 1.27 -0.56
CA ALA A 40 -8.43 1.64 0.10
C ALA A 40 -7.21 1.07 -0.63
N LEU A 41 -7.25 -0.20 -1.04
CA LEU A 41 -6.20 -0.83 -1.83
C LEU A 41 -6.04 -0.16 -3.20
N CYS A 42 -7.12 0.11 -3.94
CA CYS A 42 -7.04 0.81 -5.22
C CYS A 42 -6.34 2.17 -5.07
N ARG A 43 -6.66 2.93 -4.02
CA ARG A 43 -6.01 4.22 -3.73
C ARG A 43 -4.53 4.05 -3.38
N TYR A 44 -4.18 3.03 -2.60
CA TYR A 44 -2.79 2.68 -2.30
C TYR A 44 -1.99 2.38 -3.58
N PHE A 45 -2.48 1.46 -4.42
CA PHE A 45 -1.82 1.11 -5.67
C PHE A 45 -1.72 2.33 -6.60
N LYS A 46 -2.79 3.11 -6.76
CA LYS A 46 -2.78 4.29 -7.64
C LYS A 46 -1.76 5.34 -7.21
N ARG A 47 -1.62 5.60 -5.90
CA ARG A 47 -0.62 6.54 -5.38
C ARG A 47 0.81 6.04 -5.63
N GLY A 48 1.06 4.76 -5.39
CA GLY A 48 2.36 4.13 -5.65
C GLY A 48 2.75 4.15 -7.13
N LEU A 49 1.83 3.73 -8.01
CA LEU A 49 2.05 3.72 -9.46
C LEU A 49 2.31 5.14 -10.00
N ARG A 50 1.62 6.17 -9.49
CA ARG A 50 1.88 7.58 -9.83
C ARG A 50 3.25 8.07 -9.37
N ALA A 51 3.83 7.45 -8.34
CA ALA A 51 5.19 7.70 -7.87
C ALA A 51 6.23 6.82 -8.58
N ASN A 52 5.86 6.14 -9.68
CA ASN A 52 6.69 5.20 -10.43
C ASN A 52 7.15 3.96 -9.65
N MET A 53 6.44 3.60 -8.57
CA MET A 53 6.63 2.29 -7.94
C MET A 53 5.99 1.21 -8.80
N THR A 54 6.59 0.03 -8.82
CA THR A 54 6.04 -1.14 -9.48
C THR A 54 4.97 -1.81 -8.61
N THR A 55 4.07 -2.56 -9.23
CA THR A 55 3.08 -3.37 -8.51
C THR A 55 3.74 -4.36 -7.54
N ASN A 56 4.88 -4.94 -7.95
CA ASN A 56 5.62 -5.88 -7.09
C ASN A 56 6.16 -5.18 -5.83
N GLU A 57 6.77 -4.00 -5.96
CA GLU A 57 7.20 -3.22 -4.79
C GLU A 57 6.02 -2.88 -3.87
N LEU A 58 4.87 -2.53 -4.45
CA LEU A 58 3.66 -2.23 -3.67
C LEU A 58 3.12 -3.44 -2.93
N ILE A 59 3.16 -4.63 -3.53
CA ILE A 59 2.80 -5.89 -2.86
C ILE A 59 3.81 -6.23 -1.75
N ASP A 60 5.10 -6.00 -2.00
CA ASP A 60 6.14 -6.21 -0.99
C ASP A 60 5.91 -5.31 0.22
N PHE A 61 5.64 -4.01 0.01
CA PHE A 61 5.33 -3.10 1.11
C PHE A 61 3.99 -3.41 1.79
N LEU A 62 3.01 -3.95 1.05
CA LEU A 62 1.70 -4.31 1.57
C LEU A 62 1.82 -5.43 2.61
N GLY A 63 2.50 -6.53 2.29
CA GLY A 63 2.46 -7.75 3.12
C GLY A 63 3.80 -8.45 3.41
N VAL A 64 4.91 -8.07 2.77
CA VAL A 64 6.20 -8.77 2.92
C VAL A 64 7.21 -7.98 3.76
N SER A 65 7.26 -6.66 3.60
CA SER A 65 8.16 -5.78 4.33
C SER A 65 7.83 -5.77 5.83
N THR A 66 8.78 -5.34 6.67
CA THR A 66 8.55 -5.19 8.11
C THR A 66 8.98 -3.79 8.57
N PRO A 67 8.07 -2.97 9.14
CA PRO A 67 6.64 -3.22 9.29
C PRO A 67 5.87 -3.05 7.97
N SER A 68 5.05 -4.06 7.62
CA SER A 68 4.16 -4.05 6.44
C SER A 68 2.97 -3.11 6.65
N VAL A 69 2.25 -2.79 5.58
CA VAL A 69 0.99 -2.02 5.69
C VAL A 69 -0.05 -2.77 6.53
N LEU A 70 -0.16 -4.09 6.37
CA LEU A 70 -1.11 -4.91 7.13
C LEU A 70 -0.74 -4.98 8.62
N GLU A 71 0.56 -5.08 8.92
CA GLU A 71 1.06 -5.03 10.30
C GLU A 71 0.79 -3.66 10.94
N ARG A 72 1.00 -2.56 10.20
CA ARG A 72 0.68 -1.19 10.66
C ARG A 72 -0.81 -0.95 10.86
N ALA A 73 -1.66 -1.63 10.10
CA ALA A 73 -3.10 -1.57 10.23
C ALA A 73 -3.63 -2.40 11.43
N GLU A 74 -2.74 -3.06 12.17
CA GLU A 74 -3.04 -3.93 13.32
C GLU A 74 -4.13 -4.95 12.97
N LEU A 75 -4.06 -5.51 11.76
CA LEU A 75 -4.96 -6.57 11.32
C LEU A 75 -4.54 -7.90 11.95
N THR A 76 -5.53 -8.74 12.19
CA THR A 76 -5.30 -10.15 12.47
C THR A 76 -4.77 -10.86 11.21
N GLU A 77 -4.26 -12.09 11.38
CA GLU A 77 -3.81 -12.92 10.26
C GLU A 77 -4.94 -13.18 9.25
N GLU A 78 -6.14 -13.50 9.72
CA GLU A 78 -7.32 -13.73 8.86
C GLU A 78 -7.75 -12.48 8.09
N GLU A 79 -7.72 -11.31 8.75
CA GLU A 79 -8.00 -10.03 8.08
C GLU A 79 -6.91 -9.69 7.06
N SER A 80 -5.65 -9.97 7.37
CA SER A 80 -4.52 -9.76 6.48
C SER A 80 -4.63 -10.63 5.22
N ASP A 81 -4.94 -11.92 5.39
CA ASP A 81 -5.19 -12.85 4.29
C ASP A 81 -6.36 -12.39 3.41
N THR A 82 -7.42 -11.86 4.02
CA THR A 82 -8.56 -11.30 3.30
C THR A 82 -8.14 -10.11 2.44
N VAL A 83 -7.37 -9.18 3.00
CA VAL A 83 -6.89 -7.99 2.27
C VAL A 83 -5.93 -8.39 1.14
N MET A 84 -5.05 -9.37 1.36
CA MET A 84 -4.16 -9.91 0.32
C MET A 84 -4.95 -10.59 -0.81
N ALA A 85 -5.98 -11.37 -0.47
CA ALA A 85 -6.85 -12.00 -1.46
C ALA A 85 -7.65 -10.97 -2.29
N ILE A 86 -7.99 -9.81 -1.71
CA ILE A 86 -8.56 -8.70 -2.47
C ILE A 86 -7.50 -8.12 -3.41
N SER A 87 -6.27 -7.86 -2.93
CA SER A 87 -5.21 -7.28 -3.77
C SER A 87 -4.86 -8.14 -4.98
N ASP A 88 -4.82 -9.47 -4.81
CA ASP A 88 -4.53 -10.42 -5.90
C ASP A 88 -5.55 -10.39 -7.04
N ARG A 89 -6.76 -9.88 -6.76
CA ARG A 89 -7.88 -9.83 -7.70
C ARG A 89 -8.09 -8.45 -8.30
N LEU A 90 -7.33 -7.44 -7.86
CA LEU A 90 -7.43 -6.10 -8.40
C LEU A 90 -6.93 -6.04 -9.84
N THR A 91 -7.70 -5.36 -10.67
CA THR A 91 -7.32 -5.04 -12.05
C THR A 91 -6.83 -3.61 -12.18
N GLU A 92 -6.01 -3.33 -13.20
CA GLU A 92 -5.57 -1.96 -13.51
C GLU A 92 -6.75 -1.01 -13.68
N THR A 93 -7.82 -1.46 -14.36
CA THR A 93 -9.06 -0.69 -14.53
C THR A 93 -9.70 -0.29 -13.20
N GLU A 94 -9.74 -1.21 -12.22
CA GLU A 94 -10.30 -0.91 -10.90
C GLU A 94 -9.43 0.06 -10.11
N ILE A 95 -8.10 -0.05 -10.25
CA ILE A 95 -7.15 0.89 -9.65
C ILE A 95 -7.36 2.30 -10.24
N GLU A 96 -7.58 2.41 -11.54
CA GLU A 96 -7.85 3.69 -12.20
C GLU A 96 -9.17 4.31 -11.77
N LEU A 97 -10.25 3.51 -11.69
CA LEU A 97 -11.61 3.97 -11.43
C LEU A 97 -11.91 4.25 -9.95
N LEU A 98 -11.36 3.46 -9.03
CA LEU A 98 -11.68 3.53 -7.59
C LEU A 98 -10.59 4.20 -6.75
N GLY A 99 -9.35 4.28 -7.27
CA GLY A 99 -8.24 4.98 -6.62
C GLY A 99 -8.32 6.49 -6.77
#